data_AF-A0AAW1UZ76-F1
#
_entry.id   AF-A0AAW1UZ76-F1
#
_cell.length_a   1.000
_cell.length_b   1.000
_cell.length_c   1.000
_cell.angle_alpha   90.00
_cell.angle_beta   90.00
_cell.angle_gamma   90.00
#
_symmetry.space_group_name_H-M   'P 1'
#
loop_
_entity.id
_entity.type
_entity.pdbx_description
1 polymer ?
#
loop_
_entity_poly.entity_id
_entity_poly.type
_entity_poly.pdbx_seq_one_letter_code
_entity_poly.pdbx_strand_id
1 'polypeptide(L)'
;MFKTSELEQFANKVLEFTTRYNSHNHVSYAPCNLTGRYTKYPSYGDSPETYTLRGYGHWWRLSEANYQKPYMVNDTDALGAEDFITVQFSQAVAPSKIFIYETYTPGSVVRIWGRRMKEKWTRLWEGPPQKCPPEARKFQPKLINVSCFVDTIKLELNCSELNHYTCFDAILLAGLTASGSHFQRKCLEAFGIPKMAVVTTICDGSESYSSTSKRKKKKDYFKILPHELMIHIFQFLDMRSLLRCSRVSKQWNEISRDSLLYQNISLKKYWYTVDSRALEFFQNRCQNLKKLDLSWCGNDDPSFSRKFYQFFTSVCKSLTHLSLGNANYFNGSHLAALSKCPNLVELRLRNVSIIDLEYCHIETLVTKLKKLVTLDLYSTNITSDLLLPLLKSNPNLKYLNLDFCDDIENLDDVIEVVVQHNKKLTGWSSWKARRLSSKGVSLLGHCYNLEDLDLGWGLHMSPPEHALEKIAMGCKGLRRLILSGWRPLIDSMLLPIIENCKQLEQLDLLSIKGISKEFVEKIFKELPSLKLLELSFCDSIPFEKVFIIAFKQLFIIICFFFKYFSFRSKSGEDFIHMC
;
A
#
# COMPACT_ATOMS: atom_id res chain seq x y z
N MET A 1 -31.50 1.74 -35.37
CA MET A 1 -30.31 1.02 -34.86
C MET A 1 -29.32 2.04 -34.33
N PHE A 2 -28.88 1.91 -33.08
CA PHE A 2 -27.71 2.67 -32.59
C PHE A 2 -26.49 2.16 -33.35
N LYS A 3 -25.79 3.03 -34.10
CA LYS A 3 -24.48 2.68 -34.62
C LYS A 3 -23.51 2.69 -33.44
N THR A 4 -22.92 1.54 -33.14
CA THR A 4 -21.88 1.38 -32.14
C THR A 4 -20.59 0.96 -32.82
N SER A 5 -19.45 1.50 -32.36
CA SER A 5 -18.12 1.06 -32.76
C SER A 5 -17.35 0.59 -31.53
N GLU A 6 -16.49 -0.41 -31.67
CA GLU A 6 -15.54 -0.77 -30.62
C GLU A 6 -14.33 0.16 -30.71
N LEU A 7 -14.01 0.84 -29.61
CA LEU A 7 -12.84 1.69 -29.47
C LEU A 7 -11.83 0.98 -28.57
N GLU A 8 -10.60 0.82 -29.04
CA GLU A 8 -9.46 0.46 -28.22
C GLU A 8 -8.60 1.69 -27.96
N GLN A 9 -8.24 1.92 -26.70
CA GLN A 9 -7.41 3.04 -26.30
C GLN A 9 -6.53 2.67 -25.11
N PHE A 10 -5.36 3.29 -25.06
CA PHE A 10 -4.43 3.15 -23.96
C PHE A 10 -4.64 4.25 -22.93
N ALA A 11 -4.20 4.01 -21.70
CA ALA A 11 -4.20 5.02 -20.66
C ALA A 11 -3.44 6.26 -21.16
N ASN A 12 -4.03 7.45 -21.01
CA ASN A 12 -3.42 8.70 -21.44
C ASN A 12 -2.81 9.48 -20.28
N LYS A 13 -3.20 9.16 -19.04
CA LYS A 13 -2.78 9.88 -17.84
C LYS A 13 -2.84 8.97 -16.62
N VAL A 14 -1.85 9.10 -15.73
CA VAL A 14 -1.93 8.56 -14.36
C VAL A 14 -2.47 9.63 -13.44
N LEU A 15 -3.47 9.29 -12.63
CA LEU A 15 -4.15 10.21 -11.73
C LEU A 15 -3.60 10.11 -10.29
N GLU A 16 -3.53 8.89 -9.77
CA GLU A 16 -3.17 8.63 -8.36
C GLU A 16 -2.53 7.26 -8.24
N PHE A 17 -1.68 7.07 -7.23
CA PHE A 17 -1.09 5.77 -6.86
C PHE A 17 -0.66 5.79 -5.39
N THR A 18 -0.49 4.63 -4.76
CA THR A 18 -0.08 4.53 -3.35
C THR A 18 1.43 4.41 -3.16
N THR A 19 2.10 3.72 -4.10
CA THR A 19 3.52 3.42 -4.03
C THR A 19 4.20 3.70 -5.37
N ARG A 20 5.50 3.96 -5.33
CA ARG A 20 6.32 4.24 -6.51
C ARG A 20 7.77 3.83 -6.26
N TYR A 21 8.45 3.38 -7.31
CA TYR A 21 9.90 3.25 -7.28
C TYR A 21 10.61 4.59 -7.50
N ASN A 22 10.06 5.47 -8.34
CA ASN A 22 10.66 6.77 -8.66
C ASN A 22 9.63 7.90 -8.76
N SER A 23 10.08 9.13 -8.56
CA SER A 23 9.23 10.32 -8.69
C SER A 23 8.90 10.63 -10.15
N HIS A 24 7.89 11.47 -10.39
CA HIS A 24 7.46 11.88 -11.73
C HIS A 24 8.55 12.61 -12.55
N ASN A 25 9.56 13.17 -11.89
CA ASN A 25 10.65 13.90 -12.54
C ASN A 25 11.72 12.97 -13.12
N HIS A 26 11.62 11.67 -12.87
CA HIS A 26 12.47 10.65 -13.45
C HIS A 26 11.64 9.76 -14.39
N VAL A 27 12.25 9.35 -15.50
CA VAL A 27 11.58 8.47 -16.47
C VAL A 27 11.70 6.99 -16.05
N SER A 28 12.75 6.62 -15.31
CA SER A 28 12.98 5.22 -14.93
C SER A 28 12.02 4.76 -13.84
N TYR A 29 11.27 3.69 -14.11
CA TYR A 29 10.36 2.99 -13.20
C TYR A 29 9.18 3.84 -12.69
N ALA A 30 8.87 4.91 -13.42
CA ALA A 30 7.97 5.94 -12.96
C ALA A 30 6.50 5.61 -13.29
N PRO A 31 5.54 6.11 -12.50
CA PRO A 31 4.11 5.92 -12.79
C PRO A 31 3.71 6.38 -14.20
N CYS A 32 4.29 7.47 -14.71
CA CYS A 32 3.97 8.01 -16.02
C CYS A 32 4.26 7.05 -17.19
N ASN A 33 5.09 6.03 -16.99
CA ASN A 33 5.38 5.02 -18.01
C ASN A 33 4.17 4.17 -18.40
N LEU A 34 3.10 4.15 -17.61
CA LEU A 34 1.83 3.51 -17.98
C LEU A 34 1.04 4.27 -19.05
N THR A 35 1.47 5.48 -19.42
CA THR A 35 0.77 6.29 -20.42
C THR A 35 1.21 5.94 -21.83
N GLY A 36 0.24 5.76 -22.73
CA GLY A 36 0.49 5.37 -24.11
C GLY A 36 0.56 3.86 -24.32
N ARG A 37 1.06 3.48 -25.50
CA ARG A 37 1.26 2.08 -25.88
C ARG A 37 2.43 1.49 -25.09
N TYR A 38 2.33 0.20 -24.78
CA TYR A 38 3.44 -0.57 -24.22
C TYR A 38 4.69 -0.44 -25.10
N THR A 39 5.86 -0.42 -24.47
CA THR A 39 7.15 -0.26 -25.16
C THR A 39 8.07 -1.48 -25.04
N LYS A 40 7.77 -2.39 -24.11
CA LYS A 40 8.58 -3.56 -23.77
C LYS A 40 7.88 -4.88 -24.04
N TYR A 41 6.58 -4.98 -23.76
CA TYR A 41 5.79 -6.16 -24.08
C TYR A 41 5.92 -6.51 -25.59
N PRO A 42 6.11 -7.79 -25.97
CA PRO A 42 6.00 -9.01 -25.15
C PRO A 42 7.28 -9.45 -24.45
N SER A 43 8.31 -8.61 -24.38
CA SER A 43 9.55 -8.96 -23.68
C SER A 43 9.30 -9.03 -22.17
N TYR A 44 9.79 -10.10 -21.54
CA TYR A 44 9.83 -10.20 -20.08
C TYR A 44 11.16 -9.71 -19.55
N GLY A 45 11.08 -8.99 -18.44
CA GLY A 45 12.24 -8.48 -17.73
C GLY A 45 11.94 -7.15 -17.06
N ASP A 46 12.88 -6.76 -16.22
CA ASP A 46 12.89 -5.48 -15.58
C ASP A 46 13.36 -4.42 -16.58
N SER A 47 12.57 -3.38 -16.74
CA SER A 47 12.82 -2.34 -17.73
C SER A 47 12.50 -0.97 -17.13
N PRO A 48 13.43 -0.01 -17.19
CA PRO A 48 13.21 1.33 -16.65
C PRO A 48 12.04 2.06 -17.31
N GLU A 49 11.61 1.66 -18.49
CA GLU A 49 10.46 2.24 -19.21
C GLU A 49 9.11 1.67 -18.78
N THR A 50 9.06 0.92 -17.69
CA THR A 50 7.81 0.37 -17.11
C THR A 50 7.48 1.06 -15.79
N TYR A 51 6.28 0.86 -15.25
CA TYR A 51 5.92 1.27 -13.89
C TYR A 51 6.19 0.13 -12.90
N THR A 52 6.91 0.45 -11.83
CA THR A 52 7.36 -0.53 -10.83
C THR A 52 6.96 -0.10 -9.43
N LEU A 53 6.47 -1.08 -8.65
CA LEU A 53 6.19 -0.90 -7.23
C LEU A 53 7.48 -1.07 -6.41
N ARG A 54 7.57 -0.40 -5.25
CA ARG A 54 8.73 -0.57 -4.37
C ARG A 54 8.77 -1.93 -3.66
N GLY A 55 7.61 -2.43 -3.23
CA GLY A 55 7.52 -3.59 -2.34
C GLY A 55 7.10 -4.86 -3.07
N TYR A 56 7.48 -6.01 -2.49
CA TYR A 56 7.04 -7.33 -2.92
C TYR A 56 7.11 -8.36 -1.80
N GLY A 57 6.49 -9.51 -2.02
CA GLY A 57 6.44 -10.62 -1.06
C GLY A 57 5.81 -10.21 0.25
N HIS A 58 6.07 -10.97 1.32
CA HIS A 58 5.59 -10.65 2.66
C HIS A 58 6.63 -9.86 3.49
N TRP A 59 7.79 -9.54 2.94
CA TRP A 59 8.94 -9.01 3.68
C TRP A 59 8.66 -7.66 4.35
N TRP A 60 7.89 -6.80 3.69
CA TRP A 60 7.47 -5.53 4.26
C TRP A 60 6.49 -5.72 5.44
N ARG A 61 5.84 -6.90 5.60
CA ARG A 61 5.04 -7.26 6.80
C ARG A 61 5.91 -7.57 8.01
N LEU A 62 7.16 -7.97 7.78
CA LEU A 62 8.12 -8.27 8.86
C LEU A 62 8.68 -6.99 9.48
N SER A 63 8.64 -5.88 8.74
CA SER A 63 8.95 -4.55 9.24
C SER A 63 7.80 -4.02 10.09
N GLU A 64 7.97 -3.99 11.42
CA GLU A 64 7.02 -3.32 12.31
C GLU A 64 6.91 -1.81 12.02
N ALA A 65 7.96 -1.22 11.43
CA ALA A 65 7.99 0.18 11.04
C ALA A 65 7.04 0.47 9.86
N ASN A 66 7.07 -0.40 8.83
CA ASN A 66 6.37 -0.16 7.58
C ASN A 66 4.98 -0.81 7.51
N TYR A 67 4.74 -1.90 8.26
CA TYR A 67 3.46 -2.59 8.23
C TYR A 67 2.43 -2.03 9.22
N GLN A 68 1.30 -1.57 8.71
CA GLN A 68 0.13 -1.24 9.55
C GLN A 68 -0.68 -2.51 9.84
N LYS A 69 -0.69 -2.94 11.11
CA LYS A 69 -1.58 -4.01 11.58
C LYS A 69 -3.05 -3.59 11.37
N PRO A 70 -3.96 -4.49 10.94
CA PRO A 70 -5.35 -4.14 10.72
C PRO A 70 -6.01 -3.53 11.96
N TYR A 71 -6.69 -2.40 11.81
CA TYR A 71 -7.40 -1.77 12.93
C TYR A 71 -8.67 -2.54 13.30
N MET A 72 -9.43 -3.01 12.30
CA MET A 72 -10.67 -3.76 12.49
C MET A 72 -10.50 -5.21 12.00
N VAL A 73 -10.01 -6.07 12.89
CA VAL A 73 -9.61 -7.46 12.56
C VAL A 73 -10.75 -8.28 11.94
N ASN A 74 -11.98 -8.09 12.43
CA ASN A 74 -13.17 -8.81 11.95
C ASN A 74 -13.72 -8.26 10.63
N ASP A 75 -13.13 -7.18 10.09
CA ASP A 75 -13.59 -6.49 8.90
C ASP A 75 -12.44 -6.25 7.91
N THR A 76 -11.45 -7.15 7.89
CA THR A 76 -10.30 -7.08 6.98
C THR A 76 -10.69 -7.27 5.52
N ASP A 77 -9.83 -6.78 4.61
CA ASP A 77 -9.96 -7.07 3.20
C ASP A 77 -9.43 -8.49 2.90
N ALA A 78 -10.31 -9.39 2.47
CA ALA A 78 -9.97 -10.76 2.13
C ALA A 78 -8.94 -10.89 0.98
N LEU A 79 -8.88 -9.92 0.07
CA LEU A 79 -7.87 -9.91 -1.01
C LEU A 79 -6.59 -9.16 -0.60
N GLY A 80 -6.57 -8.52 0.58
CA GLY A 80 -5.41 -7.80 1.09
C GLY A 80 -4.91 -6.70 0.17
N ALA A 81 -5.79 -5.86 -0.41
CA ALA A 81 -5.36 -4.76 -1.26
C ALA A 81 -4.50 -3.76 -0.46
N GLU A 82 -3.23 -3.67 -0.84
CA GLU A 82 -2.22 -2.87 -0.16
C GLU A 82 -1.92 -1.59 -0.92
N ASP A 83 -1.93 -1.69 -2.25
CA ASP A 83 -1.58 -0.62 -3.16
C ASP A 83 -2.66 -0.42 -4.24
N PHE A 84 -2.64 0.75 -4.88
CA PHE A 84 -3.42 0.98 -6.09
C PHE A 84 -2.70 1.89 -7.07
N ILE A 85 -3.16 1.85 -8.33
CA ILE A 85 -2.91 2.89 -9.33
C ILE A 85 -4.19 3.23 -10.09
N THR A 86 -4.41 4.52 -10.32
CA THR A 86 -5.56 5.06 -11.06
C THR A 86 -5.08 5.70 -12.35
N VAL A 87 -5.65 5.29 -13.47
CA VAL A 87 -5.36 5.82 -14.81
C VAL A 87 -6.62 6.33 -15.49
N GLN A 88 -6.45 7.29 -16.38
CA GLN A 88 -7.49 7.88 -17.21
C GLN A 88 -7.26 7.54 -18.69
N PHE A 89 -8.36 7.50 -19.43
CA PHE A 89 -8.44 7.27 -20.87
C PHE A 89 -9.10 8.49 -21.54
N SER A 90 -8.86 8.66 -22.84
CA SER A 90 -9.31 9.85 -23.58
C SER A 90 -10.83 9.90 -23.80
N GLN A 91 -11.48 8.73 -23.91
CA GLN A 91 -12.92 8.65 -24.14
C GLN A 91 -13.56 7.64 -23.21
N ALA A 92 -14.75 7.97 -22.70
CA ALA A 92 -15.54 7.00 -21.94
C ALA A 92 -16.14 5.95 -22.89
N VAL A 93 -16.02 4.67 -22.52
CA VAL A 93 -16.57 3.54 -23.28
C VAL A 93 -17.38 2.64 -22.37
N ALA A 94 -18.36 1.92 -22.91
CA ALA A 94 -18.92 0.78 -22.19
C ALA A 94 -17.92 -0.38 -22.27
N PRO A 95 -17.27 -0.75 -21.15
CA PRO A 95 -16.08 -1.60 -21.18
C PRO A 95 -16.40 -3.01 -21.69
N SER A 96 -15.74 -3.43 -22.77
CA SER A 96 -15.81 -4.80 -23.31
C SER A 96 -14.61 -5.63 -22.86
N LYS A 97 -13.41 -5.05 -22.87
CA LYS A 97 -12.15 -5.71 -22.48
C LYS A 97 -11.22 -4.72 -21.80
N ILE A 98 -10.43 -5.23 -20.86
CA ILE A 98 -9.29 -4.52 -20.30
C ILE A 98 -8.09 -5.43 -20.44
N PHE A 99 -6.97 -4.88 -20.90
CA PHE A 99 -5.68 -5.56 -20.92
C PHE A 99 -4.68 -4.83 -20.06
N ILE A 100 -4.00 -5.57 -19.19
CA ILE A 100 -2.90 -5.08 -18.37
C ILE A 100 -1.65 -5.81 -18.85
N TYR A 101 -0.68 -5.05 -19.34
CA TYR A 101 0.56 -5.59 -19.89
C TYR A 101 1.59 -5.68 -18.77
N GLU A 102 1.71 -6.85 -18.15
CA GLU A 102 2.64 -7.12 -17.06
C GLU A 102 3.93 -7.73 -17.63
N THR A 103 5.07 -7.10 -17.40
CA THR A 103 6.36 -7.45 -18.03
C THR A 103 7.37 -8.06 -17.08
N TYR A 104 7.14 -7.97 -15.76
CA TYR A 104 8.02 -8.56 -14.76
C TYR A 104 7.23 -8.98 -13.51
N THR A 105 7.47 -10.20 -13.03
CA THR A 105 6.72 -10.90 -11.97
C THR A 105 5.23 -10.54 -11.92
N PRO A 106 4.45 -11.02 -12.91
CA PRO A 106 3.03 -10.70 -12.99
C PRO A 106 2.20 -11.35 -11.88
N GLY A 107 0.98 -10.83 -11.67
CA GLY A 107 -0.03 -11.46 -10.81
C GLY A 107 -0.49 -10.66 -9.60
N SER A 108 -0.09 -9.39 -9.48
CA SER A 108 -0.45 -8.55 -8.32
C SER A 108 -1.86 -7.95 -8.38
N VAL A 109 -2.50 -7.89 -9.55
CA VAL A 109 -3.81 -7.25 -9.72
C VAL A 109 -4.90 -8.08 -9.04
N VAL A 110 -5.57 -7.50 -8.04
CA VAL A 110 -6.65 -8.17 -7.29
C VAL A 110 -8.04 -7.58 -7.54
N ARG A 111 -8.13 -6.29 -7.93
CA ARG A 111 -9.39 -5.68 -8.36
C ARG A 111 -9.19 -4.67 -9.48
N ILE A 112 -10.23 -4.55 -10.30
CA ILE A 112 -10.36 -3.50 -11.31
C ILE A 112 -11.66 -2.76 -11.04
N TRP A 113 -11.55 -1.46 -10.79
CA TRP A 113 -12.68 -0.54 -10.68
C TRP A 113 -12.71 0.38 -11.88
N GLY A 114 -13.91 0.72 -12.34
CA GLY A 114 -14.14 1.64 -13.44
C GLY A 114 -15.17 2.70 -13.08
N ARG A 115 -15.01 3.89 -13.63
CA ARG A 115 -16.03 4.94 -13.62
C ARG A 115 -15.88 5.85 -14.83
N ARG A 116 -16.92 6.63 -15.11
CA ARG A 116 -16.76 7.91 -15.80
C ARG A 116 -16.25 8.94 -14.79
N MET A 117 -15.44 9.90 -15.23
CA MET A 117 -14.87 10.91 -14.34
C MET A 117 -15.95 11.60 -13.51
N LYS A 118 -15.74 11.68 -12.19
CA LYS A 118 -16.67 12.23 -11.18
C LYS A 118 -17.97 11.44 -10.94
N GLU A 119 -18.17 10.31 -11.61
CA GLU A 119 -19.25 9.38 -11.30
C GLU A 119 -18.81 8.34 -10.24
N LYS A 120 -19.77 7.53 -9.80
CA LYS A 120 -19.52 6.48 -8.81
C LYS A 120 -18.68 5.35 -9.40
N TRP A 121 -17.76 4.86 -8.59
CA TRP A 121 -16.97 3.67 -8.89
C TRP A 121 -17.84 2.43 -9.00
N THR A 122 -17.60 1.65 -10.05
CA THR A 122 -18.21 0.35 -10.30
C THR A 122 -17.11 -0.71 -10.39
N ARG A 123 -17.29 -1.84 -9.73
CA ARG A 123 -16.33 -2.94 -9.78
C ARG A 123 -16.47 -3.69 -11.10
N LEU A 124 -15.40 -3.77 -11.86
CA LEU A 124 -15.35 -4.46 -13.16
C LEU A 124 -14.81 -5.89 -13.03
N TRP A 125 -13.93 -6.14 -12.07
CA TRP A 125 -13.36 -7.47 -11.81
C TRP A 125 -12.78 -7.57 -10.40
N GLU A 126 -12.75 -8.79 -9.85
CA GLU A 126 -12.00 -9.14 -8.64
C GLU A 126 -11.47 -10.59 -8.70
N GLY A 127 -10.32 -10.84 -8.07
CA GLY A 127 -9.72 -12.17 -7.92
C GLY A 127 -8.54 -12.15 -6.95
N PRO A 128 -8.10 -13.32 -6.43
CA PRO A 128 -6.92 -13.39 -5.58
C PRO A 128 -5.64 -13.04 -6.35
N PRO A 129 -4.55 -12.63 -5.65
CA PRO A 129 -3.24 -12.51 -6.28
C PRO A 129 -2.82 -13.85 -6.87
N GLN A 130 -2.09 -13.80 -7.99
CA GLN A 130 -1.79 -14.96 -8.83
C GLN A 130 -0.29 -15.25 -8.83
N LYS A 131 0.10 -16.49 -8.54
CA LYS A 131 1.47 -16.96 -8.84
C LYS A 131 1.55 -17.28 -10.31
N CYS A 132 2.36 -16.52 -11.03
CA CYS A 132 2.48 -16.62 -12.48
C CYS A 132 3.87 -17.14 -12.88
N PRO A 133 4.00 -17.81 -14.05
CA PRO A 133 5.30 -18.08 -14.65
C PRO A 133 6.09 -16.79 -14.85
N PRO A 134 7.43 -16.85 -14.85
CA PRO A 134 8.31 -15.70 -15.10
C PRO A 134 8.32 -15.34 -16.59
N GLU A 135 7.16 -14.95 -17.12
CA GLU A 135 6.93 -14.57 -18.51
C GLU A 135 6.06 -13.31 -18.56
N ALA A 136 6.23 -12.50 -19.60
CA ALA A 136 5.42 -11.32 -19.79
C ALA A 136 4.04 -11.77 -20.22
N ARG A 137 3.01 -11.14 -19.66
CA ARG A 137 1.64 -11.52 -19.98
C ARG A 137 0.75 -10.33 -20.26
N LYS A 138 -0.18 -10.57 -21.17
CA LYS A 138 -1.32 -9.69 -21.42
C LYS A 138 -2.48 -10.15 -20.56
N PHE A 139 -2.56 -9.67 -19.32
CA PHE A 139 -3.62 -10.06 -18.41
C PHE A 139 -4.97 -9.49 -18.87
N GLN A 140 -5.89 -10.39 -19.18
CA GLN A 140 -7.25 -10.08 -19.65
C GLN A 140 -8.29 -10.79 -18.77
N PRO A 141 -8.74 -10.17 -17.67
CA PRO A 141 -9.78 -10.74 -16.85
C PRO A 141 -11.15 -10.70 -17.56
N LYS A 142 -12.02 -11.65 -17.21
CA LYS A 142 -13.43 -11.62 -17.61
C LYS A 142 -14.17 -10.56 -16.81
N LEU A 143 -14.57 -9.48 -17.47
CA LEU A 143 -15.27 -8.36 -16.82
C LEU A 143 -16.69 -8.75 -16.42
N ILE A 144 -17.15 -8.16 -15.32
CA ILE A 144 -18.56 -8.14 -14.93
C ILE A 144 -19.30 -7.24 -15.93
N ASN A 145 -20.45 -7.71 -16.42
CA ASN A 145 -21.27 -6.91 -17.33
C ASN A 145 -21.81 -5.67 -16.60
N VAL A 146 -21.39 -4.48 -17.04
CA VAL A 146 -21.81 -3.20 -16.48
C VAL A 146 -22.45 -2.34 -17.56
N SER A 147 -23.47 -1.57 -17.19
CA SER A 147 -24.16 -0.66 -18.11
C SER A 147 -23.56 0.75 -18.15
N CYS A 148 -22.54 1.03 -17.34
CA CYS A 148 -21.92 2.34 -17.22
C CYS A 148 -20.78 2.53 -18.23
N PHE A 149 -20.54 3.79 -18.58
CA PHE A 149 -19.37 4.20 -19.34
C PHE A 149 -18.18 4.40 -18.40
N VAL A 150 -16.99 4.05 -18.87
CA VAL A 150 -15.74 4.10 -18.12
C VAL A 150 -14.69 4.84 -18.93
N ASP A 151 -14.11 5.89 -18.34
CA ASP A 151 -12.90 6.58 -18.82
C ASP A 151 -11.78 6.58 -17.77
N THR A 152 -12.03 6.03 -16.59
CA THR A 152 -11.10 6.03 -15.48
C THR A 152 -11.10 4.65 -14.85
N ILE A 153 -9.92 4.03 -14.73
CA ILE A 153 -9.73 2.72 -14.11
C ILE A 153 -8.84 2.86 -12.87
N LYS A 154 -9.20 2.19 -11.78
CA LYS A 154 -8.31 1.95 -10.64
C LYS A 154 -8.00 0.45 -10.56
N LEU A 155 -6.72 0.13 -10.55
CA LEU A 155 -6.20 -1.21 -10.25
C LEU A 155 -5.81 -1.25 -8.78
N GLU A 156 -6.39 -2.18 -8.02
CA GLU A 156 -5.90 -2.50 -6.68
C GLU A 156 -4.96 -3.70 -6.74
N LEU A 157 -3.89 -3.62 -5.98
CA LEU A 157 -2.72 -4.49 -6.07
C LEU A 157 -2.41 -5.12 -4.71
N ASN A 158 -2.01 -6.39 -4.76
CA ASN A 158 -1.45 -7.13 -3.63
C ASN A 158 -0.22 -7.91 -4.14
N CYS A 159 0.95 -7.55 -3.64
CA CYS A 159 2.21 -8.15 -4.08
C CYS A 159 2.71 -9.24 -3.13
N SER A 160 1.92 -9.64 -2.14
CA SER A 160 2.40 -10.49 -1.05
C SER A 160 2.72 -11.93 -1.45
N GLU A 161 2.11 -12.41 -2.54
CA GLU A 161 2.39 -13.72 -3.12
C GLU A 161 3.47 -13.67 -4.22
N LEU A 162 4.00 -12.47 -4.52
CA LEU A 162 5.02 -12.31 -5.55
C LEU A 162 6.42 -12.52 -4.95
N ASN A 163 7.26 -13.24 -5.69
CA ASN A 163 8.64 -13.49 -5.30
C ASN A 163 9.56 -12.27 -5.51
N HIS A 164 9.09 -11.24 -6.24
CA HIS A 164 9.83 -10.02 -6.54
C HIS A 164 8.89 -8.85 -6.89
N TYR A 165 9.44 -7.63 -7.05
CA TYR A 165 8.66 -6.47 -7.48
C TYR A 165 8.11 -6.66 -8.89
N THR A 166 6.88 -6.19 -9.08
CA THR A 166 6.13 -6.30 -10.33
C THR A 166 6.30 -5.07 -11.22
N CYS A 167 6.29 -5.28 -12.54
CA CYS A 167 6.36 -4.21 -13.53
C CYS A 167 5.18 -4.25 -14.52
N PHE A 168 4.62 -3.07 -14.79
CA PHE A 168 3.53 -2.86 -15.74
C PHE A 168 3.97 -1.91 -16.86
N ASP A 169 3.71 -2.26 -18.10
CA ASP A 169 4.12 -1.49 -19.27
C ASP A 169 2.99 -0.63 -19.83
N ALA A 170 1.77 -1.15 -19.88
CA ALA A 170 0.61 -0.37 -20.31
C ALA A 170 -0.72 -0.94 -19.80
N ILE A 171 -1.78 -0.14 -19.94
CA ILE A 171 -3.16 -0.55 -19.72
C ILE A 171 -3.98 -0.14 -20.95
N LEU A 172 -4.68 -1.09 -21.56
CA LEU A 172 -5.62 -0.87 -22.66
C LEU A 172 -7.05 -1.06 -22.15
N LEU A 173 -7.93 -0.12 -22.49
CA LEU A 173 -9.37 -0.20 -22.34
C LEU A 173 -10.01 -0.30 -23.72
N ALA A 174 -10.75 -1.38 -23.95
CA ALA A 174 -11.60 -1.56 -25.12
C ALA A 174 -13.07 -1.48 -24.70
N GLY A 175 -13.90 -0.89 -25.54
CA GLY A 175 -15.33 -0.84 -25.26
C GLY A 175 -16.14 -0.20 -26.37
N LEU A 176 -17.45 -0.31 -26.24
CA LEU A 176 -18.38 0.26 -27.21
C LEU A 176 -18.52 1.77 -26.99
N THR A 177 -18.47 2.50 -28.10
CA THR A 177 -18.79 3.93 -28.19
C THR A 177 -19.99 4.15 -29.09
N ALA A 178 -20.74 5.23 -28.84
CA ALA A 178 -21.76 5.69 -29.77
C ALA A 178 -21.08 6.33 -30.99
N SER A 179 -21.16 5.69 -32.15
CA SER A 179 -20.70 6.23 -33.45
C SER A 179 -21.82 6.94 -34.22
N GLY A 180 -22.91 7.25 -33.53
CA GLY A 180 -24.11 7.88 -34.05
C GLY A 180 -24.12 9.40 -34.01
N SER A 181 -25.23 10.01 -34.44
CA SER A 181 -25.46 11.46 -34.32
C SER A 181 -25.34 11.93 -32.87
N HIS A 182 -25.11 13.23 -32.64
CA HIS A 182 -25.05 13.82 -31.30
C HIS A 182 -26.24 13.42 -30.39
N PHE A 183 -27.42 13.23 -30.96
CA PHE A 183 -28.60 12.72 -30.26
C PHE A 183 -28.44 11.25 -29.82
N GLN A 184 -27.96 10.37 -30.70
CA GLN A 184 -27.71 8.96 -30.36
C GLN A 184 -26.63 8.82 -29.28
N ARG A 185 -25.61 9.69 -29.31
CA ARG A 185 -24.59 9.78 -28.27
C ARG A 185 -25.20 10.19 -26.93
N LYS A 186 -26.02 11.26 -26.89
CA LYS A 186 -26.76 11.66 -25.69
C LYS A 186 -27.71 10.58 -25.17
N CYS A 187 -28.38 9.82 -26.05
CA CYS A 187 -29.26 8.73 -25.65
C CYS A 187 -28.49 7.54 -25.07
N LEU A 188 -27.38 7.10 -25.67
CA LEU A 188 -26.55 6.03 -25.07
C LEU A 188 -25.96 6.49 -23.73
N GLU A 189 -25.53 7.76 -23.65
CA GLU A 189 -24.99 8.36 -22.42
C GLU A 189 -26.05 8.51 -21.32
N ALA A 190 -27.32 8.77 -21.67
CA ALA A 190 -28.42 8.93 -20.71
C ALA A 190 -29.08 7.61 -20.27
N PHE A 191 -29.12 6.60 -21.16
CA PHE A 191 -29.89 5.37 -20.95
C PHE A 191 -29.01 4.10 -20.87
N GLY A 192 -27.69 4.21 -21.07
CA GLY A 192 -26.77 3.07 -21.13
C GLY A 192 -26.92 2.23 -22.41
N ILE A 193 -26.15 1.15 -22.52
CA ILE A 193 -26.37 0.16 -23.59
C ILE A 193 -27.65 -0.60 -23.27
N PRO A 194 -28.66 -0.64 -24.18
CA PRO A 194 -29.83 -1.47 -24.01
C PRO A 194 -29.38 -2.92 -23.83
N LYS A 195 -29.74 -3.57 -22.73
CA LYS A 195 -29.56 -5.02 -22.59
C LYS A 195 -30.28 -5.68 -23.77
N MET A 196 -29.56 -6.30 -24.70
CA MET A 196 -30.20 -7.32 -25.53
C MET A 196 -30.68 -8.40 -24.56
N ALA A 197 -31.98 -8.66 -24.60
CA ALA A 197 -32.67 -9.56 -23.71
C ALA A 197 -31.97 -10.93 -23.72
N VAL A 198 -31.24 -11.23 -22.65
CA VAL A 198 -31.11 -12.62 -22.23
C VAL A 198 -32.43 -12.94 -21.58
N VAL A 199 -33.20 -13.81 -22.23
CA VAL A 199 -34.37 -14.44 -21.64
C VAL A 199 -33.87 -15.27 -20.45
N THR A 200 -33.82 -14.65 -19.27
CA THR A 200 -33.86 -15.41 -18.03
C THR A 200 -35.29 -15.90 -17.89
N THR A 201 -35.47 -17.20 -18.10
CA THR A 201 -36.66 -17.92 -17.70
C THR A 201 -36.93 -17.59 -16.24
N ILE A 202 -38.00 -16.82 -16.00
CA ILE A 202 -38.56 -16.61 -14.67
C ILE A 202 -39.18 -17.96 -14.31
N CYS A 203 -38.58 -18.66 -13.35
CA CYS A 203 -39.29 -19.72 -12.65
C CYS A 203 -40.30 -19.02 -11.73
N ASP A 204 -41.52 -18.83 -12.23
CA ASP A 204 -42.69 -18.54 -11.41
C ASP A 204 -42.99 -19.79 -10.58
N GLY A 205 -42.47 -19.80 -9.36
CA GLY A 205 -42.92 -20.67 -8.28
C GLY A 205 -43.89 -19.92 -7.41
N SER A 206 -45.14 -19.74 -7.88
CA SER A 206 -46.25 -19.30 -7.05
C SER A 206 -46.80 -20.49 -6.27
N GLU A 207 -46.13 -20.89 -5.19
CA GLU A 207 -46.76 -21.72 -4.17
C GLU A 207 -47.56 -20.83 -3.22
N SER A 208 -48.86 -20.79 -3.44
CA SER A 208 -49.86 -20.32 -2.49
C SER A 208 -49.93 -21.28 -1.30
N TYR A 209 -49.14 -21.01 -0.26
CA TYR A 209 -49.37 -21.63 1.05
C TYR A 209 -50.58 -21.00 1.72
N SER A 210 -51.76 -21.56 1.46
CA SER A 210 -52.86 -21.50 2.43
C SER A 210 -52.52 -22.49 3.56
N SER A 211 -52.08 -21.98 4.70
CA SER A 211 -52.12 -22.76 5.94
C SER A 211 -52.40 -21.84 7.11
N THR A 212 -53.66 -21.78 7.51
CA THR A 212 -54.10 -21.36 8.83
C THR A 212 -53.62 -22.39 9.86
N SER A 213 -52.37 -22.27 10.29
CA SER A 213 -51.88 -22.95 11.49
C SER A 213 -51.49 -21.88 12.52
N LYS A 214 -52.09 -21.96 13.71
CA LYS A 214 -51.76 -21.10 14.85
C LYS A 214 -50.31 -21.37 15.26
N ARG A 215 -49.35 -20.68 14.64
CA ARG A 215 -47.93 -20.71 15.02
C ARG A 215 -47.81 -20.27 16.49
N LYS A 216 -47.52 -21.21 17.39
CA LYS A 216 -47.05 -20.88 18.75
C LYS A 216 -45.93 -19.84 18.61
N LYS A 217 -46.05 -18.68 19.26
CA LYS A 217 -44.99 -17.65 19.28
C LYS A 217 -43.69 -18.33 19.74
N LYS A 218 -42.74 -18.55 18.83
CA LYS A 218 -41.41 -19.04 19.20
C LYS A 218 -40.79 -18.03 20.16
N LYS A 219 -40.29 -18.50 21.29
CA LYS A 219 -39.62 -17.68 22.29
C LYS A 219 -38.33 -17.12 21.67
N ASP A 220 -38.18 -15.81 21.72
CA ASP A 220 -36.98 -15.12 21.24
C ASP A 220 -35.94 -15.12 22.36
N TYR A 221 -35.05 -16.11 22.32
CA TYR A 221 -33.98 -16.26 23.31
C TYR A 221 -32.90 -15.18 23.20
N PHE A 222 -32.86 -14.40 22.12
CA PHE A 222 -31.90 -13.31 22.01
C PHE A 222 -32.30 -12.13 22.91
N LYS A 223 -33.61 -11.88 23.04
CA LYS A 223 -34.15 -10.80 23.88
C LYS A 223 -33.83 -10.92 25.37
N ILE A 224 -33.55 -12.12 25.85
CA ILE A 224 -33.24 -12.37 27.27
C ILE A 224 -31.76 -12.23 27.60
N LEU A 225 -30.90 -12.02 26.60
CA LEU A 225 -29.48 -11.79 26.84
C LEU A 225 -29.26 -10.42 27.50
N PRO A 226 -28.35 -10.31 28.49
CA PRO A 226 -27.84 -9.03 28.96
C PRO A 226 -27.23 -8.20 27.83
N HIS A 227 -27.30 -6.87 27.95
CA HIS A 227 -26.82 -5.93 26.92
C HIS A 227 -25.35 -6.13 26.58
N GLU A 228 -24.53 -6.41 27.59
CA GLU A 228 -23.10 -6.66 27.48
C GLU A 228 -22.80 -7.92 26.66
N LEU A 229 -23.59 -8.99 26.83
CA LEU A 229 -23.44 -10.20 26.03
C LEU A 229 -23.85 -9.96 24.57
N MET A 230 -24.87 -9.13 24.33
CA MET A 230 -25.27 -8.77 22.97
C MET A 230 -24.19 -7.93 22.26
N ILE A 231 -23.59 -6.96 22.94
CA ILE A 231 -22.41 -6.21 22.42
C ILE A 231 -21.26 -7.18 22.17
N HIS A 232 -20.97 -8.08 23.11
CA HIS A 232 -19.91 -9.07 22.98
C HIS A 232 -20.12 -9.98 21.75
N ILE A 233 -21.36 -10.36 21.45
CA ILE A 233 -21.68 -11.09 20.20
C ILE A 233 -21.44 -10.19 18.98
N PHE A 234 -21.92 -8.93 19.03
CA PHE A 234 -21.85 -8.01 17.90
C PHE A 234 -20.42 -7.58 17.56
N GLN A 235 -19.48 -7.60 18.52
CA GLN A 235 -18.09 -7.24 18.26
C GLN A 235 -17.40 -8.17 17.25
N PHE A 236 -17.92 -9.40 17.08
CA PHE A 236 -17.42 -10.39 16.12
C PHE A 236 -17.96 -10.16 14.70
N LEU A 237 -18.87 -9.20 14.52
CA LEU A 237 -19.47 -8.91 13.23
C LEU A 237 -18.63 -7.91 12.44
N ASP A 238 -18.57 -8.16 11.14
CA ASP A 238 -18.03 -7.23 10.16
C ASP A 238 -18.95 -5.98 10.06
N MET A 239 -18.44 -4.88 9.50
CA MET A 239 -19.17 -3.60 9.52
C MET A 239 -20.49 -3.71 8.74
N ARG A 240 -20.50 -4.45 7.63
CA ARG A 240 -21.71 -4.66 6.82
C ARG A 240 -22.77 -5.46 7.60
N SER A 241 -22.37 -6.44 8.39
CA SER A 241 -23.25 -7.26 9.21
C SER A 241 -23.81 -6.45 10.37
N LEU A 242 -23.02 -5.59 11.02
CA LEU A 242 -23.53 -4.64 12.02
C LEU A 242 -24.64 -3.74 11.45
N LEU A 243 -24.42 -3.21 10.24
CA LEU A 243 -25.42 -2.40 9.54
C LEU A 243 -26.68 -3.19 9.21
N ARG A 244 -26.57 -4.46 8.83
CA ARG A 244 -27.74 -5.34 8.61
C ARG A 244 -28.47 -5.64 9.91
N CYS A 245 -27.74 -5.92 10.99
CA CYS A 245 -28.29 -6.16 12.31
C CYS A 245 -29.13 -4.97 12.80
N SER A 246 -28.69 -3.75 12.48
CA SER A 246 -29.43 -2.54 12.84
C SER A 246 -30.86 -2.47 12.27
N ARG A 247 -31.17 -3.29 11.26
CA ARG A 247 -32.47 -3.33 10.57
C ARG A 247 -33.39 -4.46 11.05
N VAL A 248 -32.93 -5.29 12.00
CA VAL A 248 -33.67 -6.47 12.46
C VAL A 248 -34.75 -6.09 13.46
N SER A 249 -34.42 -5.27 14.47
CA SER A 249 -35.35 -4.83 15.51
C SER A 249 -34.86 -3.52 16.16
N LYS A 250 -35.70 -2.86 16.97
CA LYS A 250 -35.29 -1.68 17.74
C LYS A 250 -34.12 -1.99 18.68
N GLN A 251 -34.17 -3.10 19.40
CA GLN A 251 -33.10 -3.53 20.30
C GLN A 251 -31.79 -3.77 19.54
N TRP A 252 -31.84 -4.45 18.39
CA TRP A 252 -30.65 -4.68 17.56
C TRP A 252 -30.12 -3.38 16.95
N ASN A 253 -31.00 -2.43 16.62
CA ASN A 253 -30.61 -1.09 16.21
C ASN A 253 -29.82 -0.39 17.31
N GLU A 254 -30.31 -0.41 18.55
CA GLU A 254 -29.64 0.20 19.71
C GLU A 254 -28.27 -0.44 19.95
N ILE A 255 -28.18 -1.78 20.01
CA ILE A 255 -26.91 -2.50 20.21
C ILE A 255 -25.93 -2.21 19.07
N SER A 256 -26.38 -2.26 17.82
CA SER A 256 -25.51 -2.01 16.65
C SER A 256 -24.92 -0.60 16.61
N ARG A 257 -25.42 0.33 17.42
CA ARG A 257 -24.96 1.71 17.51
C ARG A 257 -24.06 1.96 18.72
N ASP A 258 -23.86 0.96 19.56
CA ASP A 258 -23.05 1.07 20.76
C ASP A 258 -21.60 1.43 20.42
N SER A 259 -21.07 2.44 21.11
CA SER A 259 -19.73 2.97 20.85
C SER A 259 -18.59 1.98 21.05
N LEU A 260 -18.81 0.92 21.84
CA LEU A 260 -17.81 -0.14 22.04
C LEU A 260 -17.53 -0.92 20.76
N LEU A 261 -18.51 -0.99 19.83
CA LEU A 261 -18.35 -1.64 18.52
C LEU A 261 -17.53 -0.80 17.52
N TYR A 262 -17.29 0.47 17.83
CA TYR A 262 -16.70 1.47 16.94
C TYR A 262 -15.39 2.05 17.49
N GLN A 263 -14.71 1.34 18.39
CA GLN A 263 -13.41 1.78 18.92
C GLN A 263 -12.29 1.68 17.88
N ASN A 264 -12.37 0.72 16.97
CA ASN A 264 -11.36 0.52 15.94
C ASN A 264 -12.05 0.43 14.58
N ILE A 265 -11.86 1.47 13.76
CA ILE A 265 -12.49 1.60 12.45
C ILE A 265 -11.42 1.69 11.38
N SER A 266 -11.55 0.87 10.35
CA SER A 266 -10.93 1.11 9.05
C SER A 266 -12.03 1.16 8.01
N LEU A 267 -12.12 2.26 7.26
CA LEU A 267 -13.02 2.39 6.12
C LEU A 267 -12.28 2.22 4.79
N LYS A 268 -10.96 1.93 4.82
CA LYS A 268 -10.11 1.77 3.63
C LYS A 268 -10.73 0.83 2.60
N LYS A 269 -11.26 -0.33 3.02
CA LYS A 269 -11.87 -1.29 2.08
C LYS A 269 -13.17 -0.80 1.42
N TYR A 270 -13.78 0.24 1.97
CA TYR A 270 -15.01 0.86 1.50
C TYR A 270 -14.75 2.21 0.81
N TRP A 271 -13.49 2.56 0.54
CA TRP A 271 -13.05 3.85 0.03
C TRP A 271 -13.93 4.42 -1.10
N TYR A 272 -14.39 3.55 -2.00
CA TYR A 272 -15.19 3.86 -3.18
C TYR A 272 -16.63 4.36 -2.86
N THR A 273 -17.06 4.27 -1.60
CA THR A 273 -18.38 4.74 -1.11
C THR A 273 -18.30 5.73 0.05
N VAL A 274 -17.12 5.96 0.62
CA VAL A 274 -16.97 6.80 1.81
C VAL A 274 -16.99 8.28 1.40
N ASP A 275 -18.04 8.96 1.83
CA ASP A 275 -18.26 10.40 1.64
C ASP A 275 -18.57 11.10 2.97
N SER A 276 -18.92 12.39 2.92
CA SER A 276 -19.23 13.17 4.12
C SER A 276 -20.39 12.62 4.94
N ARG A 277 -21.36 11.95 4.29
CA ARG A 277 -22.51 11.33 4.99
C ARG A 277 -22.05 10.13 5.81
N ALA A 278 -21.02 9.42 5.35
CA ALA A 278 -20.40 8.35 6.14
C ALA A 278 -19.81 8.91 7.45
N LEU A 279 -19.10 10.06 7.39
CA LEU A 279 -18.56 10.69 8.60
C LEU A 279 -19.66 11.12 9.57
N GLU A 280 -20.74 11.71 9.08
CA GLU A 280 -21.92 12.07 9.90
C GLU A 280 -22.57 10.83 10.52
N PHE A 281 -22.65 9.74 9.77
CA PHE A 281 -23.16 8.46 10.28
C PHE A 281 -22.31 7.96 11.46
N PHE A 282 -20.98 8.03 11.35
CA PHE A 282 -20.07 7.59 12.41
C PHE A 282 -19.98 8.56 13.58
N GLN A 283 -20.25 9.85 13.38
CA GLN A 283 -20.07 10.90 14.40
C GLN A 283 -20.79 10.56 15.72
N ASN A 284 -22.00 10.00 15.66
CA ASN A 284 -22.80 9.65 16.83
C ASN A 284 -22.51 8.25 17.41
N ARG A 285 -21.65 7.46 16.75
CA ARG A 285 -21.32 6.08 17.13
C ARG A 285 -19.91 5.97 17.70
N CYS A 286 -19.03 6.90 17.35
CA CYS A 286 -17.60 6.78 17.60
C CYS A 286 -17.11 7.48 18.87
N GLN A 287 -17.95 7.68 19.90
CA GLN A 287 -17.59 8.46 21.09
C GLN A 287 -16.34 7.93 21.85
N ASN A 288 -16.00 6.65 21.66
CA ASN A 288 -14.83 6.00 22.25
C ASN A 288 -13.78 5.56 21.22
N LEU A 289 -13.74 6.22 20.05
CA LEU A 289 -12.83 5.88 18.95
C LEU A 289 -11.36 5.94 19.40
N LYS A 290 -10.64 4.83 19.17
CA LYS A 290 -9.22 4.63 19.46
C LYS A 290 -8.38 4.54 18.21
N LYS A 291 -8.84 3.85 17.17
CA LYS A 291 -8.10 3.67 15.92
C LYS A 291 -8.98 4.05 14.73
N LEU A 292 -8.45 4.90 13.86
CA LEU A 292 -9.14 5.38 12.67
C LEU A 292 -8.24 5.27 11.45
N ASP A 293 -8.69 4.52 10.46
CA ASP A 293 -8.07 4.44 9.14
C ASP A 293 -9.08 4.87 8.07
N LEU A 294 -8.77 5.99 7.40
CA LEU A 294 -9.54 6.55 6.28
C LEU A 294 -8.69 6.59 5.00
N SER A 295 -7.67 5.75 4.91
CA SER A 295 -6.84 5.66 3.71
C SER A 295 -7.71 5.45 2.46
N TRP A 296 -7.40 6.20 1.40
CA TRP A 296 -8.04 6.18 0.08
C TRP A 296 -9.46 6.75 0.01
N CYS A 297 -10.02 7.19 1.14
CA CYS A 297 -11.41 7.63 1.25
C CYS A 297 -11.59 9.12 0.93
N GLY A 298 -12.81 9.54 0.60
CA GLY A 298 -13.22 10.95 0.67
C GLY A 298 -12.71 11.91 -0.40
N ASN A 299 -11.73 11.52 -1.22
CA ASN A 299 -11.12 12.39 -2.23
C ASN A 299 -12.10 12.89 -3.31
N ASP A 300 -13.18 12.15 -3.57
CA ASP A 300 -14.19 12.50 -4.57
C ASP A 300 -15.30 13.43 -4.03
N ASP A 301 -15.31 13.76 -2.74
CA ASP A 301 -16.31 14.62 -2.11
C ASP A 301 -15.72 15.98 -1.68
N PRO A 302 -16.08 17.09 -2.36
CA PRO A 302 -15.57 18.42 -2.03
C PRO A 302 -15.86 18.87 -0.60
N SER A 303 -16.91 18.35 0.02
CA SER A 303 -17.29 18.69 1.40
C SER A 303 -16.58 17.85 2.45
N PHE A 304 -15.86 16.79 2.03
CA PHE A 304 -15.23 15.82 2.92
C PHE A 304 -14.20 16.45 3.84
N SER A 305 -13.36 17.36 3.32
CA SER A 305 -12.35 18.08 4.10
C SER A 305 -12.96 18.75 5.34
N ARG A 306 -13.99 19.59 5.14
CA ARG A 306 -14.69 20.29 6.23
C ARG A 306 -15.38 19.32 7.20
N LYS A 307 -16.01 18.27 6.67
CA LYS A 307 -16.74 17.28 7.47
C LYS A 307 -15.79 16.39 8.27
N PHE A 308 -14.62 16.10 7.73
CA PHE A 308 -13.53 15.44 8.43
C PHE A 308 -13.02 16.29 9.58
N TYR A 309 -12.78 17.59 9.40
CA TYR A 309 -12.42 18.49 10.51
C TYR A 309 -13.46 18.46 11.65
N GLN A 310 -14.75 18.55 11.31
CA GLN A 310 -15.85 18.49 12.29
C GLN A 310 -15.91 17.15 13.02
N PHE A 311 -15.81 16.05 12.27
CA PHE A 311 -15.76 14.71 12.83
C PHE A 311 -14.56 14.56 13.77
N PHE A 312 -13.37 14.94 13.31
CA PHE A 312 -12.12 14.78 14.03
C PHE A 312 -12.11 15.55 15.36
N THR A 313 -12.53 16.80 15.33
CA THR A 313 -12.56 17.65 16.55
C THR A 313 -13.65 17.25 17.55
N SER A 314 -14.73 16.61 17.10
CA SER A 314 -15.81 16.15 17.99
C SER A 314 -15.60 14.75 18.56
N VAL A 315 -15.00 13.84 17.79
CA VAL A 315 -14.97 12.40 18.07
C VAL A 315 -13.60 11.90 18.54
N CYS A 316 -12.51 12.46 17.99
CA CYS A 316 -11.18 11.84 18.11
C CYS A 316 -10.42 12.15 19.42
N LYS A 317 -11.07 12.68 20.46
CA LYS A 317 -10.39 13.05 21.73
C LYS A 317 -9.65 11.90 22.40
N SER A 318 -10.13 10.68 22.17
CA SER A 318 -9.57 9.45 22.74
C SER A 318 -8.70 8.65 21.76
N LEU A 319 -8.47 9.20 20.57
CA LEU A 319 -7.75 8.56 19.47
C LEU A 319 -6.30 8.27 19.85
N THR A 320 -5.85 7.10 19.45
CA THR A 320 -4.51 6.56 19.69
C THR A 320 -3.80 6.21 18.39
N HIS A 321 -4.53 5.86 17.33
CA HIS A 321 -3.93 5.54 16.04
C HIS A 321 -4.72 6.24 14.92
N LEU A 322 -4.04 6.96 14.05
CA LEU A 322 -4.60 7.59 12.86
C LEU A 322 -3.80 7.15 11.63
N SER A 323 -4.48 6.60 10.63
CA SER A 323 -3.88 6.29 9.32
C SER A 323 -4.66 6.97 8.20
N LEU A 324 -3.93 7.77 7.41
CA LEU A 324 -4.42 8.49 6.25
C LEU A 324 -3.42 8.28 5.10
N GLY A 325 -3.67 7.29 4.26
CA GLY A 325 -2.97 7.06 3.00
C GLY A 325 -3.71 7.71 1.83
N ASN A 326 -3.03 8.48 0.97
CA ASN A 326 -3.63 9.15 -0.19
C ASN A 326 -4.87 10.00 0.16
N ALA A 327 -4.78 10.79 1.24
CA ALA A 327 -5.88 11.64 1.71
C ALA A 327 -5.69 13.09 1.21
N ASN A 328 -6.11 13.37 -0.03
CA ASN A 328 -5.88 14.66 -0.70
C ASN A 328 -6.65 15.83 -0.05
N TYR A 329 -7.62 15.52 0.82
CA TYR A 329 -8.41 16.50 1.56
C TYR A 329 -7.73 17.00 2.86
N PHE A 330 -6.63 16.37 3.28
CA PHE A 330 -5.91 16.70 4.50
C PHE A 330 -5.04 17.96 4.29
N ASN A 331 -5.02 18.86 5.28
CA ASN A 331 -4.41 20.20 5.17
C ASN A 331 -3.87 20.66 6.53
N GLY A 332 -3.21 21.82 6.57
CA GLY A 332 -2.57 22.35 7.79
C GLY A 332 -3.53 22.50 8.98
N SER A 333 -4.81 22.83 8.75
CA SER A 333 -5.81 22.93 9.83
C SER A 333 -6.12 21.57 10.47
N HIS A 334 -6.12 20.49 9.67
CA HIS A 334 -6.27 19.12 10.19
C HIS A 334 -5.04 18.68 10.98
N LEU A 335 -3.85 19.03 10.50
CA LEU A 335 -2.59 18.76 11.21
C LEU A 335 -2.58 19.45 12.58
N ALA A 336 -2.97 20.73 12.64
CA ALA A 336 -3.11 21.46 13.90
C ALA A 336 -4.17 20.84 14.83
N ALA A 337 -5.27 20.33 14.27
CA ALA A 337 -6.34 19.67 15.03
C ALA A 337 -5.89 18.37 15.71
N LEU A 338 -4.79 17.74 15.30
CA LEU A 338 -4.21 16.58 15.99
C LEU A 338 -3.85 16.90 17.46
N SER A 339 -3.62 18.18 17.80
CA SER A 339 -3.45 18.62 19.20
C SER A 339 -4.63 18.28 20.12
N LYS A 340 -5.82 17.99 19.56
CA LYS A 340 -7.00 17.51 20.28
C LYS A 340 -6.95 16.02 20.63
N CYS A 341 -5.93 15.30 20.15
CA CYS A 341 -5.75 13.86 20.34
C CYS A 341 -4.46 13.58 21.18
N PRO A 342 -4.40 13.96 22.47
CA PRO A 342 -3.18 13.87 23.27
C PRO A 342 -2.72 12.42 23.55
N ASN A 343 -3.55 11.44 23.21
CA ASN A 343 -3.24 10.02 23.36
C ASN A 343 -2.74 9.37 22.07
N LEU A 344 -2.46 10.15 21.03
CA LEU A 344 -1.97 9.63 19.76
C LEU A 344 -0.60 8.96 19.94
N VAL A 345 -0.53 7.69 19.55
CA VAL A 345 0.62 6.79 19.61
C VAL A 345 1.12 6.47 18.20
N GLU A 346 0.23 6.35 17.23
CA GLU A 346 0.57 6.12 15.83
C GLU A 346 -0.06 7.19 14.93
N LEU A 347 0.79 7.84 14.14
CA LEU A 347 0.37 8.75 13.08
C LEU A 347 0.99 8.30 11.76
N ARG A 348 0.13 7.89 10.83
CA ARG A 348 0.52 7.59 9.45
C ARG A 348 -0.15 8.56 8.49
N LEU A 349 0.66 9.38 7.83
CA LEU A 349 0.25 10.29 6.77
C LEU A 349 1.05 9.88 5.53
N ARG A 350 0.57 8.87 4.79
CA ARG A 350 1.29 8.31 3.64
C ARG A 350 0.78 8.91 2.35
N ASN A 351 1.69 9.43 1.54
CA ASN A 351 1.41 10.06 0.26
C ASN A 351 0.34 11.15 0.39
N VAL A 352 0.52 12.03 1.37
CA VAL A 352 -0.37 13.16 1.65
C VAL A 352 0.36 14.45 1.27
N SER A 353 -0.21 15.21 0.34
CA SER A 353 0.23 16.58 0.05
C SER A 353 -0.56 17.53 0.93
N ILE A 354 0.00 17.90 2.09
CA ILE A 354 -0.63 18.81 3.04
C ILE A 354 -0.63 20.20 2.44
N ILE A 355 -1.82 20.70 2.11
CA ILE A 355 -2.03 22.06 1.62
C ILE A 355 -2.09 23.02 2.82
N ASP A 356 -1.66 24.26 2.63
CA ASP A 356 -1.64 25.34 3.62
C ASP A 356 -0.91 24.97 4.93
N LEU A 357 0.28 24.38 4.82
CA LEU A 357 1.12 23.96 5.95
C LEU A 357 1.48 25.13 6.88
N GLU A 358 1.55 26.35 6.35
CA GLU A 358 1.80 27.58 7.09
C GLU A 358 0.72 27.88 8.16
N TYR A 359 -0.49 27.33 8.03
CA TYR A 359 -1.54 27.43 9.05
C TYR A 359 -1.41 26.39 10.16
N CYS A 360 -0.44 25.46 10.06
CA CYS A 360 -0.17 24.52 11.14
C CYS A 360 0.58 25.23 12.29
N HIS A 361 -0.17 25.62 13.33
CA HIS A 361 0.41 26.12 14.58
C HIS A 361 1.14 25.01 15.36
N ILE A 362 2.38 24.71 14.97
CA ILE A 362 3.21 23.61 15.49
C ILE A 362 3.37 23.64 17.01
N GLU A 363 3.41 24.82 17.62
CA GLU A 363 3.58 25.02 19.07
C GLU A 363 2.50 24.27 19.89
N THR A 364 1.23 24.38 19.48
CA THR A 364 0.14 23.69 20.17
C THR A 364 0.19 22.19 19.92
N LEU A 365 0.66 21.79 18.73
CA LEU A 365 0.80 20.38 18.37
C LEU A 365 1.83 19.69 19.27
N VAL A 366 3.05 20.24 19.38
CA VAL A 366 4.15 19.62 20.15
C VAL A 366 3.95 19.68 21.67
N THR A 367 3.15 20.63 22.18
CA THR A 367 2.81 20.68 23.60
C THR A 367 1.81 19.59 24.01
N LYS A 368 1.03 19.05 23.06
CA LYS A 368 -0.01 18.03 23.31
C LYS A 368 0.39 16.64 22.83
N LEU A 369 1.03 16.52 21.66
CA LEU A 369 1.47 15.24 21.11
C LEU A 369 2.85 14.85 21.66
N LYS A 370 2.82 14.01 22.70
CA LYS A 370 4.01 13.55 23.44
C LYS A 370 4.11 12.03 23.59
N LYS A 371 3.21 11.29 22.94
CA LYS A 371 3.06 9.84 23.09
C LYS A 371 3.31 9.07 21.80
N LEU A 372 3.78 9.73 20.74
CA LEU A 372 4.06 9.05 19.47
C LEU A 372 5.14 7.98 19.66
N VAL A 373 4.83 6.82 19.11
CA VAL A 373 5.68 5.63 19.00
C VAL A 373 5.94 5.34 17.52
N THR A 374 4.97 5.58 16.65
CA THR A 374 5.09 5.41 15.20
C THR A 374 4.76 6.70 14.48
N LEU A 375 5.67 7.16 13.62
CA LEU A 375 5.48 8.29 12.72
C LEU A 375 5.86 7.87 11.28
N ASP A 376 4.85 7.71 10.44
CA ASP A 376 5.01 7.30 9.04
C ASP A 376 4.57 8.44 8.12
N LEU A 377 5.55 9.07 7.46
CA LEU A 377 5.38 10.24 6.61
C LEU A 377 5.76 9.94 5.15
N TYR A 378 5.76 8.66 4.75
CA TYR A 378 6.09 8.23 3.37
C TYR A 378 5.49 9.20 2.34
N SER A 379 6.32 9.84 1.51
CA SER A 379 5.93 10.75 0.43
C SER A 379 5.01 11.90 0.87
N THR A 380 5.18 12.43 2.09
CA THR A 380 4.48 13.62 2.60
C THR A 380 5.41 14.83 2.57
N ASN A 381 4.83 15.99 2.21
CA ASN A 381 5.53 17.27 2.05
C ASN A 381 5.85 17.98 3.39
N ILE A 382 6.32 17.21 4.38
CA ILE A 382 6.69 17.74 5.69
C ILE A 382 8.06 18.44 5.62
N THR A 383 8.19 19.59 6.27
CA THR A 383 9.45 20.35 6.35
C THR A 383 10.21 20.04 7.64
N SER A 384 11.52 20.31 7.67
CA SER A 384 12.35 20.18 8.86
C SER A 384 11.81 21.02 10.04
N ASP A 385 11.34 22.24 9.79
CA ASP A 385 10.81 23.14 10.83
C ASP A 385 9.62 22.56 11.60
N LEU A 386 8.80 21.74 10.93
CA LEU A 386 7.69 21.05 11.57
C LEU A 386 8.11 19.71 12.20
N LEU A 387 9.01 18.99 11.52
CA LEU A 387 9.43 17.66 11.94
C LEU A 387 10.32 17.69 13.20
N LEU A 388 11.34 18.56 13.24
CA LEU A 388 12.33 18.55 14.33
C LEU A 388 11.69 18.81 15.71
N PRO A 389 10.80 19.80 15.90
CA PRO A 389 10.12 20.00 17.18
C PRO A 389 9.25 18.80 17.60
N LEU A 390 8.59 18.15 16.63
CA LEU A 390 7.76 16.97 16.88
C LEU A 390 8.59 15.76 17.33
N LEU A 391 9.77 15.56 16.75
CA LEU A 391 10.69 14.50 17.15
C LEU A 391 11.22 14.74 18.58
N LYS A 392 11.61 15.99 18.89
CA LYS A 392 12.03 16.40 20.24
C LYS A 392 10.96 16.17 21.29
N SER A 393 9.68 16.38 20.97
CA SER A 393 8.57 16.23 21.92
C SER A 393 8.12 14.78 22.14
N ASN A 394 8.61 13.81 21.36
CA ASN A 394 8.17 12.41 21.39
C ASN A 394 9.33 11.42 21.66
N PRO A 395 9.91 11.40 22.88
CA PRO A 395 11.09 10.57 23.19
C PRO A 395 10.83 9.06 23.16
N ASN A 396 9.56 8.64 23.11
CA ASN A 396 9.15 7.24 23.03
C ASN A 396 9.03 6.71 21.58
N LEU A 397 9.39 7.52 20.59
CA LEU A 397 9.34 7.13 19.19
C LEU A 397 10.21 5.88 18.95
N LYS A 398 9.60 4.88 18.31
CA LYS A 398 10.22 3.61 17.92
C LYS A 398 10.39 3.52 16.41
N TYR A 399 9.45 4.08 15.65
CA TYR A 399 9.43 3.94 14.19
C TYR A 399 9.29 5.30 13.51
N LEU A 400 10.19 5.57 12.57
CA LEU A 400 10.18 6.78 11.75
C LEU A 400 10.38 6.41 10.27
N ASN A 401 9.38 6.73 9.43
CA ASN A 401 9.47 6.59 7.98
C ASN A 401 9.40 7.98 7.32
N LEU A 402 10.45 8.32 6.57
CA LEU A 402 10.66 9.57 5.83
C LEU A 402 10.96 9.31 4.34
N ASP A 403 10.54 8.14 3.83
CA ASP A 403 10.77 7.77 2.43
C ASP A 403 10.11 8.79 1.50
N PHE A 404 10.82 9.22 0.46
CA PHE A 404 10.32 10.23 -0.49
C PHE A 404 9.83 11.55 0.13
N CYS A 405 10.28 11.92 1.34
CA CYS A 405 10.05 13.26 1.90
C CYS A 405 11.04 14.26 1.27
N ASP A 406 10.74 14.70 0.05
CA ASP A 406 11.61 15.56 -0.76
C ASP A 406 11.80 16.99 -0.19
N ASP A 407 10.88 17.45 0.67
CA ASP A 407 10.88 18.80 1.28
C ASP A 407 11.73 18.90 2.56
N ILE A 408 12.33 17.78 3.00
CA ILE A 408 13.34 17.79 4.07
C ILE A 408 14.67 18.21 3.46
N GLU A 409 15.12 19.43 3.80
CA GLU A 409 16.30 20.02 3.18
C GLU A 409 17.63 19.37 3.57
N ASN A 410 17.74 18.81 4.77
CA ASN A 410 18.96 18.18 5.25
C ASN A 410 18.60 17.04 6.21
N LEU A 411 18.86 15.80 5.80
CA LEU A 411 18.49 14.64 6.60
C LEU A 411 19.43 14.45 7.80
N ASP A 412 20.68 14.93 7.72
CA ASP A 412 21.63 14.82 8.82
C ASP A 412 21.13 15.56 10.07
N ASP A 413 20.48 16.72 9.91
CA ASP A 413 19.92 17.50 11.03
C ASP A 413 18.77 16.74 11.73
N VAL A 414 17.96 16.01 10.94
CA VAL A 414 16.91 15.14 11.47
C VAL A 414 17.52 13.99 12.28
N ILE A 415 18.58 13.38 11.76
CA ILE A 415 19.31 12.30 12.44
C ILE A 415 19.95 12.81 13.74
N GLU A 416 20.56 14.00 13.74
CA GLU A 416 21.15 14.60 14.95
C GLU A 416 20.10 14.77 16.06
N VAL A 417 18.91 15.25 15.72
CA VAL A 417 17.79 15.37 16.69
C VAL A 417 17.33 14.01 17.17
N VAL A 418 17.16 13.04 16.27
CA VAL A 418 16.68 11.69 16.59
C VAL A 418 17.63 10.96 17.51
N VAL A 419 18.92 11.01 17.21
CA VAL A 419 19.95 10.43 18.06
C VAL A 419 19.92 11.07 19.45
N GLN A 420 19.64 12.37 19.59
CA GLN A 420 19.57 13.01 20.90
C GLN A 420 18.30 12.65 21.70
N HIS A 421 17.14 12.58 21.05
CA HIS A 421 15.84 12.57 21.75
C HIS A 421 15.09 11.24 21.68
N ASN A 422 15.29 10.44 20.63
CA ASN A 422 14.48 9.25 20.34
C ASN A 422 15.27 7.95 20.54
N LYS A 423 15.83 7.76 21.74
CA LYS A 423 16.70 6.61 22.08
C LYS A 423 16.03 5.22 22.00
N LYS A 424 14.70 5.19 21.88
CA LYS A 424 13.91 3.94 21.74
C LYS A 424 13.68 3.55 20.28
N LEU A 425 14.30 4.25 19.32
CA LEU A 425 14.14 3.97 17.90
C LEU A 425 14.59 2.54 17.56
N THR A 426 13.67 1.77 16.99
CA THR A 426 13.85 0.40 16.50
C THR A 426 13.74 0.31 14.98
N GLY A 427 13.09 1.28 14.32
CA GLY A 427 13.03 1.33 12.86
C GLY A 427 13.18 2.72 12.27
N TRP A 428 14.00 2.82 11.23
CA TRP A 428 14.23 4.02 10.43
C TRP A 428 14.11 3.68 8.95
N SER A 429 13.38 4.51 8.20
CA SER A 429 13.33 4.42 6.74
C SER A 429 13.46 5.82 6.14
N SER A 430 14.39 6.00 5.21
CA SER A 430 14.57 7.24 4.45
C SER A 430 14.93 6.94 3.00
N TRP A 431 14.24 5.96 2.41
CA TRP A 431 14.39 5.52 1.03
C TRP A 431 14.16 6.71 0.09
N LYS A 432 15.13 6.98 -0.80
CA LYS A 432 15.12 8.14 -1.71
C LYS A 432 14.86 9.48 -1.00
N ALA A 433 15.19 9.59 0.29
CA ALA A 433 15.33 10.89 0.92
C ALA A 433 16.58 11.59 0.36
N ARG A 434 16.55 12.91 0.30
CA ARG A 434 17.65 13.71 -0.26
C ARG A 434 18.67 14.06 0.82
N ARG A 435 19.91 14.31 0.40
CA ARG A 435 20.94 15.00 1.20
C ARG A 435 21.25 14.29 2.53
N LEU A 436 21.46 12.97 2.46
CA LEU A 436 22.07 12.18 3.53
C LEU A 436 23.58 12.04 3.28
N SER A 437 24.41 12.37 4.27
CA SER A 437 25.86 12.22 4.20
C SER A 437 26.38 11.01 4.99
N SER A 438 27.66 10.64 4.78
CA SER A 438 28.34 9.62 5.60
C SER A 438 28.36 9.96 7.09
N LYS A 439 28.41 11.26 7.45
CA LYS A 439 28.32 11.73 8.84
C LYS A 439 26.94 11.40 9.41
N GLY A 440 25.86 11.74 8.70
CA GLY A 440 24.49 11.38 9.09
C GLY A 440 24.32 9.88 9.30
N VAL A 441 24.81 9.06 8.37
CA VAL A 441 24.79 7.59 8.52
C VAL A 441 25.57 7.14 9.75
N SER A 442 26.75 7.70 10.00
CA SER A 442 27.57 7.36 11.18
C SER A 442 26.84 7.65 12.50
N LEU A 443 26.06 8.74 12.55
CA LEU A 443 25.31 9.14 13.73
C LEU A 443 24.23 8.12 14.11
N LEU A 444 23.59 7.48 13.12
CA LEU A 444 22.61 6.41 13.37
C LEU A 444 23.22 5.22 14.15
N GLY A 445 24.55 5.07 14.19
CA GLY A 445 25.23 4.09 15.04
C GLY A 445 25.01 4.33 16.54
N HIS A 446 24.50 5.49 16.95
CA HIS A 446 24.13 5.78 18.34
C HIS A 446 22.68 5.38 18.69
N CYS A 447 21.93 4.83 17.73
CA CYS A 447 20.59 4.27 17.92
C CYS A 447 20.70 2.77 18.26
N TYR A 448 21.14 2.45 19.47
CA TYR A 448 21.51 1.07 19.86
C TYR A 448 20.37 0.03 19.80
N ASN A 449 19.12 0.48 19.76
CA ASN A 449 17.93 -0.40 19.67
C ASN A 449 17.48 -0.63 18.22
N LEU A 450 18.21 -0.15 17.23
CA LEU A 450 17.80 -0.23 15.83
C LEU A 450 17.79 -1.68 15.32
N GLU A 451 16.63 -2.10 14.82
CA GLU A 451 16.37 -3.44 14.27
C GLU A 451 16.09 -3.37 12.76
N ASP A 452 15.49 -2.29 12.26
CA ASP A 452 15.13 -2.09 10.85
C ASP A 452 15.71 -0.77 10.34
N LEU A 453 16.65 -0.84 9.39
CA LEU A 453 17.30 0.33 8.80
C LEU A 453 17.20 0.27 7.28
N ASP A 454 16.41 1.19 6.72
CA ASP A 454 16.26 1.37 5.28
C ASP A 454 16.82 2.73 4.83
N LEU A 455 17.94 2.67 4.11
CA LEU A 455 18.64 3.82 3.54
C LEU A 455 18.73 3.72 2.00
N GLY A 456 17.86 2.92 1.38
CA GLY A 456 17.88 2.66 -0.05
C GLY A 456 17.87 3.96 -0.87
N TRP A 457 18.81 4.09 -1.80
CA TRP A 457 18.97 5.26 -2.68
C TRP A 457 19.12 6.60 -1.93
N GLY A 458 19.49 6.59 -0.65
CA GLY A 458 19.62 7.78 0.17
C GLY A 458 21.01 8.43 0.15
N LEU A 459 22.08 7.63 -0.05
CA LEU A 459 23.45 8.15 -0.06
C LEU A 459 23.84 8.70 -1.44
N HIS A 460 24.55 9.83 -1.44
CA HIS A 460 25.20 10.37 -2.64
C HIS A 460 26.25 9.39 -3.22
N MET A 461 26.79 9.70 -4.41
CA MET A 461 27.77 8.85 -5.11
C MET A 461 29.13 8.70 -4.40
N SER A 462 29.29 9.20 -3.18
CA SER A 462 30.51 9.07 -2.37
C SER A 462 30.45 7.81 -1.50
N PRO A 463 31.59 7.11 -1.28
CA PRO A 463 31.64 6.00 -0.33
C PRO A 463 31.23 6.43 1.08
N PRO A 464 30.56 5.57 1.86
CA PRO A 464 30.12 5.89 3.22
C PRO A 464 31.26 5.95 4.27
N GLU A 465 32.53 5.90 3.85
CA GLU A 465 33.70 5.88 4.75
C GLU A 465 33.52 4.84 5.89
N HIS A 466 33.71 5.24 7.15
CA HIS A 466 33.55 4.41 8.34
C HIS A 466 32.10 4.33 8.86
N ALA A 467 31.11 4.84 8.12
CA ALA A 467 29.75 4.94 8.65
C ALA A 467 29.13 3.58 8.96
N LEU A 468 29.34 2.58 8.08
CA LEU A 468 28.84 1.22 8.31
C LEU A 468 29.55 0.51 9.47
N GLU A 469 30.80 0.87 9.76
CA GLU A 469 31.51 0.39 10.96
C GLU A 469 30.82 0.91 12.23
N LYS A 470 30.45 2.20 12.26
CA LYS A 470 29.71 2.79 13.40
C LYS A 470 28.34 2.15 13.57
N ILE A 471 27.62 1.89 12.49
CA ILE A 471 26.36 1.13 12.52
C ILE A 471 26.59 -0.26 13.11
N ALA A 472 27.58 -1.01 12.62
CA ALA A 472 27.87 -2.36 13.09
C ALA A 472 28.23 -2.42 14.59
N MET A 473 28.99 -1.43 15.08
CA MET A 473 29.39 -1.36 16.48
C MET A 473 28.21 -1.07 17.43
N GLY A 474 27.31 -0.17 17.03
CA GLY A 474 26.21 0.27 17.88
C GLY A 474 24.91 -0.51 17.71
N CYS A 475 24.55 -0.85 16.48
CA CYS A 475 23.26 -1.45 16.11
C CYS A 475 23.37 -2.97 15.95
N LYS A 476 23.82 -3.67 17.01
CA LYS A 476 24.04 -5.13 16.98
C LYS A 476 22.75 -5.95 16.86
N GLY A 477 21.60 -5.34 17.18
CA GLY A 477 20.27 -5.92 17.06
C GLY A 477 19.63 -5.82 15.67
N LEU A 478 20.37 -5.35 14.64
CA LEU A 478 19.83 -5.23 13.28
C LEU A 478 19.29 -6.56 12.75
N ARG A 479 18.03 -6.53 12.32
CA ARG A 479 17.29 -7.62 11.68
C ARG A 479 17.03 -7.34 10.20
N ARG A 480 16.95 -6.07 9.79
CA ARG A 480 16.76 -5.66 8.39
C ARG A 480 17.65 -4.49 8.05
N LEU A 481 18.41 -4.62 6.96
CA LEU A 481 19.29 -3.56 6.44
C LEU A 481 19.11 -3.44 4.93
N ILE A 482 18.71 -2.25 4.48
CA ILE A 482 18.52 -1.94 3.05
C ILE A 482 19.47 -0.83 2.63
N LEU A 483 20.36 -1.17 1.70
CA LEU A 483 21.38 -0.28 1.14
C LEU A 483 21.28 -0.22 -0.40
N SER A 484 20.10 -0.53 -0.96
CA SER A 484 19.88 -0.54 -2.41
C SER A 484 20.42 0.73 -3.06
N GLY A 485 21.13 0.61 -4.17
CA GLY A 485 21.64 1.75 -4.93
C GLY A 485 22.86 2.46 -4.33
N TRP A 486 23.47 1.95 -3.24
CA TRP A 486 24.74 2.46 -2.70
C TRP A 486 25.93 2.00 -3.55
N ARG A 487 26.01 2.50 -4.79
CA ARG A 487 26.94 2.04 -5.83
C ARG A 487 28.43 2.00 -5.43
N PRO A 488 28.97 2.92 -4.61
CA PRO A 488 30.38 2.88 -4.22
C PRO A 488 30.76 1.81 -3.20
N LEU A 489 29.78 1.06 -2.65
CA LEU A 489 30.05 0.02 -1.67
C LEU A 489 30.86 -1.13 -2.27
N ILE A 490 31.80 -1.62 -1.46
CA ILE A 490 32.65 -2.79 -1.72
C ILE A 490 32.64 -3.69 -0.48
N ASP A 491 33.07 -4.94 -0.66
CA ASP A 491 33.11 -5.97 0.38
C ASP A 491 33.67 -5.48 1.73
N SER A 492 34.83 -4.81 1.71
CA SER A 492 35.54 -4.40 2.93
C SER A 492 34.74 -3.43 3.80
N MET A 493 33.87 -2.62 3.21
CA MET A 493 33.03 -1.66 3.92
C MET A 493 31.83 -2.33 4.61
N LEU A 494 31.41 -3.51 4.14
CA LEU A 494 30.31 -4.28 4.70
C LEU A 494 30.77 -5.38 5.67
N LEU A 495 32.08 -5.68 5.72
CA LEU A 495 32.67 -6.63 6.67
C LEU A 495 32.22 -6.39 8.13
N PRO A 496 32.26 -5.16 8.68
CA PRO A 496 31.82 -4.92 10.05
C PRO A 496 30.37 -5.33 10.29
N ILE A 497 29.48 -5.09 9.32
CA ILE A 497 28.06 -5.43 9.43
C ILE A 497 27.89 -6.95 9.55
N ILE A 498 28.47 -7.72 8.63
CA ILE A 498 28.29 -9.17 8.64
C ILE A 498 29.00 -9.85 9.82
N GLU A 499 30.05 -9.21 10.37
CA GLU A 499 30.79 -9.69 11.54
C GLU A 499 30.09 -9.39 12.86
N ASN A 500 29.28 -8.33 12.96
CA ASN A 500 28.67 -7.90 14.22
C ASN A 500 27.14 -8.08 14.29
N CYS A 501 26.41 -7.93 13.18
CA CYS A 501 24.94 -7.94 13.13
C CYS A 501 24.39 -9.35 12.87
N LYS A 502 24.61 -10.28 13.81
CA LYS A 502 24.29 -11.72 13.63
C LYS A 502 22.78 -12.05 13.62
N GLN A 503 21.93 -11.09 13.97
CA GLN A 503 20.47 -11.21 13.94
C GLN A 503 19.86 -10.79 12.60
N LEU A 504 20.69 -10.43 11.61
CA LEU A 504 20.20 -9.95 10.33
C LEU A 504 19.40 -11.04 9.59
N GLU A 505 18.14 -10.74 9.32
CA GLU A 505 17.18 -11.59 8.60
C GLU A 505 16.98 -11.12 7.15
N GLN A 506 17.14 -9.83 6.88
CA GLN A 506 17.06 -9.27 5.54
C GLN A 506 18.25 -8.34 5.27
N LEU A 507 18.94 -8.59 4.17
CA LEU A 507 20.00 -7.73 3.65
C LEU A 507 19.71 -7.42 2.17
N ASP A 508 19.52 -6.14 1.86
CA ASP A 508 19.29 -5.67 0.49
C ASP A 508 20.49 -4.87 -0.02
N LEU A 509 21.15 -5.45 -1.02
CA LEU A 509 22.33 -4.91 -1.70
C LEU A 509 22.04 -4.64 -3.18
N LEU A 510 20.77 -4.44 -3.56
CA LEU A 510 20.35 -4.22 -4.95
C LEU A 510 21.19 -3.11 -5.60
N SER A 511 21.67 -3.35 -6.82
CA SER A 511 22.46 -2.39 -7.61
C SER A 511 23.79 -1.97 -6.97
N ILE A 512 24.42 -2.80 -6.13
CA ILE A 512 25.78 -2.58 -5.63
C ILE A 512 26.80 -3.40 -6.45
N LYS A 513 27.59 -2.71 -7.27
CA LYS A 513 28.51 -3.36 -8.22
C LYS A 513 29.79 -3.92 -7.58
N GLY A 514 30.19 -3.38 -6.43
CA GLY A 514 31.45 -3.74 -5.76
C GLY A 514 31.39 -4.99 -4.88
N ILE A 515 30.28 -5.73 -4.92
CA ILE A 515 30.12 -6.97 -4.14
C ILE A 515 30.69 -8.17 -4.88
N SER A 516 31.66 -8.86 -4.28
CA SER A 516 32.23 -10.08 -4.86
C SER A 516 31.44 -11.34 -4.50
N LYS A 517 31.70 -12.40 -5.25
CA LYS A 517 31.17 -13.73 -4.98
C LYS A 517 31.69 -14.28 -3.65
N GLU A 518 32.97 -14.07 -3.35
CA GLU A 518 33.63 -14.51 -2.12
C GLU A 518 33.00 -13.85 -0.88
N PHE A 519 32.60 -12.59 -1.00
CA PHE A 519 31.88 -11.90 0.06
C PHE A 519 30.47 -12.44 0.27
N VAL A 520 29.76 -12.80 -0.79
CA VAL A 520 28.46 -13.48 -0.69
C VAL A 520 28.59 -14.84 0.01
N GLU A 521 29.63 -15.62 -0.30
CA GLU A 521 29.95 -16.85 0.45
C GLU A 521 30.17 -16.56 1.94
N LYS A 522 30.88 -15.47 2.26
CA LYS A 522 31.08 -15.04 3.64
C LYS A 522 29.78 -14.62 4.32
N ILE A 523 28.89 -13.89 3.64
CA ILE A 523 27.55 -13.53 4.15
C ILE A 523 26.81 -14.79 4.61
N PHE A 524 26.73 -15.81 3.75
CA PHE A 524 26.04 -17.05 4.06
C PHE A 524 26.65 -17.80 5.25
N LYS A 525 27.97 -17.74 5.42
CA LYS A 525 28.64 -18.36 6.57
C LYS A 525 28.42 -17.58 7.86
N GLU A 526 28.43 -16.25 7.78
CA GLU A 526 28.52 -15.36 8.94
C GLU A 526 27.15 -14.87 9.46
N LEU A 527 26.08 -14.94 8.66
CA LEU A 527 24.73 -14.50 9.01
C LEU A 527 23.75 -15.67 9.16
N PRO A 528 23.68 -16.31 10.35
CA PRO A 528 22.88 -17.52 10.54
C PRO A 528 21.36 -17.27 10.53
N SER A 529 20.92 -16.03 10.74
CA SER A 529 19.50 -15.64 10.80
C SER A 529 18.94 -15.17 9.46
N LEU A 530 19.78 -15.10 8.42
CA LEU A 530 19.43 -14.50 7.13
C LEU A 530 18.32 -15.30 6.44
N LYS A 531 17.26 -14.62 6.02
CA LYS A 531 16.08 -15.17 5.33
C LYS A 531 15.91 -14.58 3.93
N LEU A 532 16.34 -13.34 3.73
CA LEU A 532 16.29 -12.65 2.43
C LEU A 532 17.63 -11.96 2.13
N LEU A 533 18.20 -12.28 0.97
CA LEU A 533 19.35 -11.58 0.42
C LEU A 533 19.01 -11.09 -1.00
N GLU A 534 18.96 -9.77 -1.18
CA GLU A 534 18.69 -9.15 -2.49
C GLU A 534 20.01 -8.71 -3.15
N LEU A 535 20.29 -9.27 -4.33
CA LEU A 535 21.55 -9.08 -5.08
C LEU A 535 21.29 -8.69 -6.55
N SER A 536 20.05 -8.34 -6.91
CA SER A 536 19.72 -7.90 -8.27
C SER A 536 20.62 -6.73 -8.70
N PHE A 537 21.13 -6.80 -9.93
CA PHE A 537 22.04 -5.81 -10.52
C PHE A 537 23.41 -5.65 -9.83
N CYS A 538 23.88 -6.69 -9.15
CA CYS A 538 25.27 -6.81 -8.69
C CYS A 538 26.14 -7.50 -9.77
N ASP A 539 26.68 -6.73 -10.71
CA ASP A 539 27.33 -7.23 -11.93
C ASP A 539 28.53 -8.18 -11.70
N SER A 540 29.17 -8.10 -10.53
CA SER A 540 30.41 -8.83 -10.19
C SER A 540 30.18 -10.27 -9.72
N ILE A 541 28.93 -10.75 -9.71
CA ILE A 541 28.56 -12.06 -9.15
C ILE A 541 28.10 -13.00 -10.28
N PRO A 542 28.89 -14.03 -10.65
CA PRO A 542 28.47 -15.00 -11.66
C PRO A 542 27.32 -15.86 -11.14
N PHE A 543 26.18 -15.79 -11.82
CA PHE A 543 24.89 -16.38 -11.43
C PHE A 543 24.96 -17.88 -11.07
N GLU A 544 25.63 -18.70 -11.89
CA GLU A 544 25.72 -20.16 -11.71
C GLU A 544 26.31 -20.57 -10.35
N LYS A 545 27.19 -19.75 -9.78
CA LYS A 545 27.91 -20.11 -8.55
C LYS A 545 27.13 -19.76 -7.27
N VAL A 546 26.24 -18.76 -7.30
CA VAL A 546 25.43 -18.40 -6.12
C VAL A 546 24.32 -19.42 -5.88
N PHE A 547 23.74 -19.96 -6.95
CA PHE A 547 22.72 -21.00 -6.86
C PHE A 547 23.22 -22.25 -6.12
N ILE A 548 24.47 -22.65 -6.35
CA ILE A 548 25.12 -23.80 -5.67
C ILE A 548 25.30 -23.53 -4.16
N ILE A 549 25.61 -22.29 -3.78
CA ILE A 549 25.80 -21.90 -2.38
C ILE A 549 24.45 -21.82 -1.66
N ALA A 550 23.45 -21.22 -2.31
CA ALA A 550 22.07 -21.14 -1.85
C ALA A 550 21.44 -22.51 -1.59
N PHE A 551 21.69 -23.47 -2.48
CA PHE A 551 21.14 -24.83 -2.38
C PHE A 551 21.62 -25.57 -1.12
N LYS A 552 22.75 -25.17 -0.52
CA LYS A 552 23.23 -25.73 0.75
C LYS A 552 22.54 -25.14 1.98
N GLN A 553 21.80 -24.03 1.83
CA GLN A 553 21.07 -23.35 2.89
C GLN A 553 19.58 -23.32 2.54
N LEU A 554 18.88 -24.40 2.90
CA LEU A 554 17.48 -24.74 2.54
C LEU A 554 16.37 -23.72 2.91
N PHE A 555 16.70 -22.51 3.39
CA PHE A 555 15.71 -21.55 3.92
C PHE A 555 15.95 -20.07 3.56
N ILE A 556 16.92 -19.75 2.70
CA ILE A 556 17.20 -18.36 2.31
C ILE A 556 16.58 -18.05 0.94
N ILE A 557 15.73 -17.03 0.88
CA ILE A 557 15.25 -16.48 -0.37
C ILE A 557 16.32 -15.53 -0.90
N ILE A 558 16.82 -15.82 -2.10
CA ILE A 558 17.77 -14.94 -2.79
C ILE A 558 17.08 -14.38 -4.01
N CYS A 559 17.07 -13.05 -4.09
CA CYS A 559 16.50 -12.34 -5.22
C CYS A 559 17.62 -11.93 -6.18
N PHE A 560 17.45 -12.31 -7.45
CA PHE A 560 18.30 -11.92 -8.58
C PHE A 560 17.43 -11.47 -9.74
N PHE A 561 17.87 -10.41 -10.41
CA PHE A 561 17.33 -10.04 -11.72
C PHE A 561 17.80 -11.03 -12.78
N PHE A 562 16.87 -11.76 -13.38
CA PHE A 562 17.15 -12.67 -14.49
C PHE A 562 17.14 -11.90 -15.82
N LYS A 563 18.33 -11.73 -16.41
CA LYS A 563 18.43 -11.61 -17.88
C LYS A 563 18.41 -13.04 -18.40
N TYR A 564 17.30 -13.46 -19.02
CA TYR A 564 17.08 -14.84 -19.53
C TYR A 564 18.36 -15.51 -20.05
N PHE A 565 18.62 -16.72 -19.57
CA PHE A 565 19.16 -17.78 -20.41
C PHE A 565 18.07 -18.83 -20.63
N SER A 566 17.73 -19.04 -21.91
CA SER A 566 17.11 -20.28 -22.37
C SER A 566 18.21 -21.32 -22.50
N PHE A 567 18.19 -22.36 -21.66
CA PHE A 567 18.95 -23.57 -21.93
C PHE A 567 18.06 -24.54 -22.71
N ARG A 568 18.29 -24.64 -24.02
CA ARG A 568 17.99 -25.89 -24.75
C ARG A 568 19.15 -26.84 -24.49
N SER A 569 18.94 -27.91 -23.72
CA SER A 569 19.88 -29.03 -23.71
C SER A 569 19.81 -29.76 -25.05
N LYS A 570 20.97 -30.10 -25.63
CA LYS A 570 21.08 -31.11 -26.70
C LYS A 570 21.01 -32.50 -26.08
N SER A 571 19.90 -32.81 -25.45
CA SER A 571 19.46 -34.16 -25.08
C SER A 571 18.14 -33.96 -24.39
N GLY A 572 17.05 -34.03 -25.16
CA GLY A 572 15.74 -34.12 -24.57
C GLY A 572 15.70 -35.39 -23.74
N GLU A 573 15.52 -35.23 -22.44
CA GLU A 573 14.70 -36.07 -21.57
C GLU A 573 14.81 -35.57 -20.12
N ASP A 574 13.63 -35.50 -19.51
CA ASP A 574 13.26 -35.41 -18.10
C ASP A 574 13.39 -34.10 -17.32
N PHE A 575 12.20 -33.49 -17.19
CA PHE A 575 11.75 -32.57 -16.15
C PHE A 575 12.00 -33.12 -14.74
N ILE A 576 12.57 -32.30 -13.85
CA ILE A 576 12.21 -32.30 -12.44
C ILE A 576 11.80 -30.87 -12.07
N HIS A 577 10.49 -30.67 -11.96
CA HIS A 577 9.89 -29.54 -11.27
C HIS A 577 10.21 -29.63 -9.77
N MET A 578 10.84 -28.59 -9.22
CA MET A 578 10.68 -28.17 -7.82
C MET A 578 10.71 -26.63 -7.84
N CYS A 579 9.54 -26.00 -8.00
CA CYS A 579 8.65 -25.50 -6.94
C CYS A 579 9.12 -24.15 -6.39
#